data_AF-A0ABD3ZT99-F1
#
_entry.id   AF-A0ABD3ZT99-F1
#
_cell.length_a   1.000
_cell.length_b   1.000
_cell.length_c   1.000
_cell.angle_alpha   90.00
_cell.angle_beta   90.00
_cell.angle_gamma   90.00
#
_symmetry.space_group_name_H-M   'P 1'
#
loop_
_entity.id
_entity.type
_entity.pdbx_description
1 polymer ?
#
loop_
_entity_poly.entity_id
_entity_poly.type
_entity_poly.pdbx_seq_one_letter_code
_entity_poly.pdbx_strand_id
1 'polypeptide(L)'
;MTNQPISAFRATSNMNLSVAANAASGVLFQNVQFDLANEYNPGTSTFSPRTAGVYSLNASVEFQANANVGCRRSHSSDYENPFCSR
;
A
#
# COMPACT_ATOMS: atom_id res chain seq x y z
N MET A 1 -30.47 -1.44 -26.00
CA MET A 1 -29.70 -1.86 -24.81
C MET A 1 -28.30 -1.30 -24.98
N THR A 2 -27.92 -0.28 -24.22
CA THR A 2 -26.55 0.24 -24.25
C THR A 2 -25.67 -0.75 -23.50
N ASN A 3 -24.68 -1.31 -24.20
CA ASN A 3 -23.69 -2.21 -23.63
C ASN A 3 -22.85 -1.43 -22.61
N GLN A 4 -23.31 -1.35 -21.37
CA GLN A 4 -22.56 -0.69 -20.31
C GLN A 4 -21.26 -1.49 -20.12
N PRO A 5 -20.07 -0.89 -20.34
CA PRO A 5 -18.84 -1.60 -20.06
C PRO A 5 -18.85 -2.00 -18.59
N ILE A 6 -18.63 -3.29 -18.33
CA ILE A 6 -18.56 -3.83 -16.97
C ILE A 6 -17.34 -3.18 -16.32
N SER A 7 -17.55 -2.32 -15.32
CA SER A 7 -16.44 -1.69 -14.60
C SER A 7 -15.85 -2.69 -13.61
N ALA A 8 -14.63 -3.14 -13.91
CA ALA A 8 -13.85 -4.00 -13.03
C ALA A 8 -12.37 -3.90 -13.38
N PHE A 9 -11.52 -3.92 -12.36
CA PHE A 9 -10.08 -4.03 -12.52
C PHE A 9 -9.49 -4.94 -11.44
N ARG A 10 -8.30 -5.46 -11.71
CA ARG A 10 -7.43 -6.08 -10.70
C ARG A 10 -6.00 -5.72 -11.00
N ALA A 11 -5.28 -5.27 -9.98
CA ALA A 11 -3.85 -5.02 -10.05
C ALA A 11 -3.14 -5.57 -8.82
N THR A 12 -1.89 -5.96 -8.97
CA THR A 12 -1.00 -6.39 -7.88
C THR A 12 0.24 -5.52 -7.83
N SER A 13 0.97 -5.58 -6.73
CA SER A 13 2.32 -5.02 -6.64
C SER A 13 3.34 -6.13 -6.87
N ASN A 14 4.44 -5.81 -7.52
CA ASN A 14 5.60 -6.69 -7.70
C ASN A 14 6.86 -6.13 -7.02
N MET A 15 6.71 -5.11 -6.19
CA MET A 15 7.82 -4.44 -5.51
C MET A 15 7.51 -4.18 -4.05
N ASN A 16 8.53 -4.33 -3.21
CA ASN A 16 8.48 -3.89 -1.82
C ASN A 16 8.58 -2.36 -1.77
N LEU A 17 7.68 -1.73 -1.02
CA LEU A 17 7.68 -0.29 -0.79
C LEU A 17 8.23 0.02 0.61
N SER A 18 9.27 0.84 0.68
CA SER A 18 9.72 1.39 1.97
C SER A 18 8.72 2.44 2.44
N VAL A 19 8.26 2.32 3.68
CA VAL A 19 7.33 3.27 4.32
C VAL A 19 8.06 4.04 5.41
N ALA A 20 8.00 5.37 5.36
CA ALA A 20 8.61 6.20 6.39
C ALA A 20 7.73 6.26 7.64
N ALA A 21 8.36 6.22 8.81
CA ALA A 21 7.66 6.37 10.08
C ALA A 21 6.95 7.74 10.14
N ASN A 22 5.70 7.74 10.60
CA ASN A 22 4.87 8.93 10.79
C ASN A 22 4.57 9.73 9.49
N ALA A 23 4.70 9.09 8.31
CA ALA A 23 4.34 9.70 7.03
C ALA A 23 3.35 8.81 6.26
N ALA A 24 2.37 9.42 5.60
CA ALA A 24 1.50 8.70 4.69
C ALA A 24 2.30 8.28 3.44
N SER A 25 2.22 7.00 3.07
CA SER A 25 2.83 6.47 1.85
C SER A 25 1.74 5.88 0.96
N GLY A 26 1.72 6.29 -0.31
CA GLY A 26 0.83 5.69 -1.30
C GLY A 26 1.35 4.30 -1.68
N VAL A 27 0.48 3.29 -1.63
CA VAL A 27 0.81 1.93 -2.07
C VAL A 27 0.58 1.82 -3.57
N LEU A 28 1.57 1.28 -4.29
CA LEU A 28 1.49 1.12 -5.73
C LEU A 28 1.22 -0.34 -6.11
N PHE A 29 0.17 -0.56 -6.90
CA PHE A 29 -0.19 -1.82 -7.55
C PHE A 29 -0.05 -1.64 -9.07
N GLN A 30 1.18 -1.72 -9.58
CA GLN A 30 1.51 -1.38 -10.97
C GLN A 30 1.19 -2.52 -11.94
N ASN A 31 1.08 -3.75 -11.44
CA ASN A 31 0.95 -4.95 -12.25
C ASN A 31 -0.53 -5.27 -12.52
N VAL A 32 -1.08 -4.67 -13.57
CA VAL A 32 -2.47 -4.87 -14.00
C VAL A 32 -2.68 -6.31 -14.46
N GLN A 33 -3.67 -6.98 -13.87
CA GLN A 33 -4.11 -8.33 -14.27
C GLN A 33 -5.26 -8.24 -15.28
N PHE A 34 -6.18 -7.30 -15.07
CA PHE A 34 -7.20 -6.90 -16.04
C PHE A 34 -7.74 -5.50 -15.69
N ASP A 35 -8.26 -4.81 -16.70
CA ASP A 35 -9.04 -3.58 -16.58
C ASP A 35 -10.06 -3.55 -17.73
N LEU A 36 -11.32 -3.82 -17.40
CA LEU A 36 -12.36 -4.01 -18.41
C LEU A 36 -12.82 -2.69 -19.06
N ALA A 37 -12.62 -1.56 -18.39
CA ALA A 37 -13.11 -0.25 -18.80
C ALA A 37 -12.01 0.81 -18.98
N ASN A 38 -10.74 0.44 -18.77
CA ASN A 38 -9.58 1.35 -18.80
C ASN A 38 -9.74 2.50 -17.79
N GLU A 39 -10.20 2.18 -16.58
CA GLU A 39 -10.50 3.14 -15.51
C GLU A 39 -9.41 3.16 -14.43
N TYR A 40 -8.46 2.22 -14.47
CA TYR A 40 -7.37 2.12 -13.51
C TYR A 40 -6.05 2.66 -14.09
N ASN A 41 -5.42 3.59 -13.38
CA ASN A 41 -4.08 4.07 -13.71
C ASN A 41 -3.02 3.34 -12.85
N PRO A 42 -2.21 2.44 -13.43
CA PRO A 42 -1.19 1.69 -12.69
C PRO A 42 -0.04 2.56 -12.17
N GLY A 43 0.21 3.73 -12.79
CA GLY A 43 1.27 4.64 -12.36
C GLY A 43 0.98 5.34 -11.04
N THR A 44 -0.31 5.53 -10.72
CA THR A 44 -0.77 6.20 -9.49
C THR A 44 -1.63 5.30 -8.60
N SER A 45 -1.91 4.09 -9.04
CA SER A 45 -2.83 3.14 -8.38
C SER A 45 -4.20 3.74 -8.09
N THR A 46 -4.71 4.49 -9.05
CA THR A 46 -5.96 5.24 -8.93
C THR A 46 -7.00 4.63 -9.84
N PHE A 47 -8.14 4.24 -9.26
CA PHE A 47 -9.35 3.87 -10.00
C PHE A 47 -10.26 5.09 -10.14
N SER A 48 -10.62 5.46 -11.38
CA SER A 48 -11.47 6.60 -11.70
C SER A 48 -12.69 6.12 -12.51
N PRO A 49 -13.83 5.81 -11.85
CA PRO A 49 -15.01 5.33 -12.54
C PRO A 49 -15.59 6.39 -13.48
N ARG A 50 -16.00 5.98 -14.68
CA ARG A 50 -16.59 6.83 -15.74
C ARG A 50 -18.11 6.84 -15.72
N THR A 51 -18.72 5.99 -14.90
CA THR A 51 -20.18 5.90 -14.74
C THR A 51 -20.55 6.13 -13.28
N ALA A 52 -21.70 6.75 -13.05
CA ALA A 52 -22.23 6.89 -11.69
C ALA A 52 -22.78 5.55 -11.22
N GLY A 53 -22.50 5.19 -9.97
CA GLY A 53 -22.96 3.91 -9.41
C GLY A 53 -22.31 3.60 -8.07
N VAL A 54 -22.60 2.39 -7.59
CA VAL A 54 -21.99 1.83 -6.38
C VAL A 54 -20.88 0.87 -6.79
N TYR A 55 -19.72 0.99 -6.15
CA TYR A 55 -18.53 0.19 -6.41
C TYR A 55 -18.11 -0.56 -5.16
N SER A 56 -17.62 -1.79 -5.34
CA SER A 56 -16.96 -2.56 -4.29
C SER A 56 -15.46 -2.59 -4.57
N LEU A 57 -14.66 -2.19 -3.58
CA LEU A 57 -13.21 -2.19 -3.66
C LEU A 57 -12.68 -3.08 -2.54
N ASN A 58 -11.75 -3.97 -2.88
CA ASN A 58 -11.05 -4.79 -1.92
C ASN A 58 -9.54 -4.69 -2.18
N ALA A 59 -8.77 -4.37 -1.15
CA ALA A 59 -7.33 -4.23 -1.22
C ALA A 59 -6.69 -4.79 0.05
N SER A 60 -5.52 -5.40 -0.11
CA SER A 60 -4.73 -5.94 0.99
C SER A 60 -3.27 -5.56 0.81
N VAL A 61 -2.60 -5.31 1.93
CA VAL A 61 -1.16 -5.05 1.99
C VAL A 61 -0.55 -5.91 3.08
N GLU A 62 0.70 -6.31 2.87
CA GLU A 62 1.50 -7.03 3.84
C GLU A 62 2.64 -6.13 4.31
N PHE A 63 2.88 -6.11 5.62
CA PHE A 63 3.99 -5.39 6.21
C PHE A 63 5.03 -6.38 6.70
N GLN A 64 6.27 -6.21 6.25
CA GLN A 64 7.42 -6.90 6.80
C GLN A 64 8.22 -5.91 7.63
N ALA A 65 8.33 -6.17 8.94
CA ALA A 65 9.19 -5.38 9.80
C ALA A 65 10.67 -5.61 9.42
N ASN A 66 11.36 -4.55 9.01
CA ASN A 66 12.81 -4.49 9.10
C ASN A 66 13.17 -4.52 10.59
N ALA A 67 14.03 -5.46 10.99
CA ALA A 67 14.31 -5.85 12.37
C ALA A 67 14.23 -4.69 13.36
N ASN A 68 13.47 -4.91 14.45
CA ASN A 68 13.31 -3.99 15.58
C ASN A 68 14.63 -3.28 15.90
N VAL A 69 14.75 -1.99 15.58
CA VAL A 69 15.76 -1.13 16.21
C VAL A 69 15.32 -0.93 17.66
N GLY A 70 15.60 -1.94 18.46
CA GLY A 70 15.38 -1.94 19.89
C GLY A 70 16.36 -0.99 20.56
N CYS A 71 15.98 0.28 20.67
CA CYS A 71 16.40 1.13 21.77
C CYS A 71 15.23 2.02 22.20
N ARG A 72 14.17 1.39 22.71
CA ARG A 72 13.22 2.13 23.55
C ARG A 72 13.98 2.53 24.81
N ARG A 73 14.30 3.82 24.96
CA ARG A 73 14.72 4.38 26.24
C ARG A 73 13.55 4.28 27.21
N SER A 74 13.43 3.13 27.86
CA SER A 74 12.75 3.06 29.15
C SER A 74 13.50 4.04 30.05
N HIS A 75 12.82 5.09 30.50
CA HIS A 75 13.33 5.93 31.58
C HIS A 75 13.26 5.09 32.87
N SER A 76 14.19 4.14 33.01
CA SER A 76 14.53 3.50 34.27
C SER A 76 16.04 3.54 34.33
N SER A 77 16.54 4.37 35.24
CA SER A 77 17.95 4.43 35.61
C SER A 77 18.50 3.01 35.72
N ASP A 78 19.68 2.79 35.13
CA ASP A 78 20.66 1.78 35.54
C ASP A 78 20.83 0.49 34.72
N TYR A 79 20.32 0.38 33.50
CA TYR A 79 20.87 -0.59 32.54
C TYR A 79 21.04 -0.01 31.13
N GLU A 80 22.28 0.33 30.77
CA GLU A 80 22.66 0.62 29.39
C GLU A 80 22.89 -0.68 28.61
N ASN A 81 22.21 -0.83 27.47
CA ASN A 81 22.45 -1.94 26.54
C ASN A 81 23.62 -1.58 25.62
N PRO A 82 24.75 -2.33 25.63
CA PRO A 82 25.93 -2.01 24.83
C PRO A 82 25.74 -2.18 23.32
N PHE A 83 24.62 -2.76 22.88
CA PHE A 83 24.26 -2.88 21.46
C PHE A 83 23.63 -1.62 20.85
N CYS A 84 23.41 -0.55 21.64
CA CYS A 84 23.14 0.78 21.10
C CYS A 84 24.46 1.55 20.99
N SER A 85 25.28 1.18 20.01
CA SER A 85 26.58 1.82 19.78
C SER A 85 26.43 3.12 18.98
N ARG A 86 26.89 4.22 19.60
CA ARG A 86 27.30 5.56 19.10
C ARG A 86 26.88 6.00 17.71
#